data_AF-A0A7Z7YWJ8-F1
#
_entry.id   AF-A0A7Z7YWJ8-F1
#
_cell.length_a   1.000
_cell.length_b   1.000
_cell.length_c   1.000
_cell.angle_alpha   90.00
_cell.angle_beta   90.00
_cell.angle_gamma   90.00
#
_symmetry.space_group_name_H-M   'P 1'
#
loop_
_entity.id
_entity.type
_entity.pdbx_description
1 polymer ?
#
loop_
_entity_poly.entity_id
_entity_poly.type
_entity_poly.pdbx_seq_one_letter_code
_entity_poly.pdbx_strand_id
1 'polypeptide(L)'
;MLILKLQEKNNQTVIYKYYPNDNENIKPGVIHVNIDSLQIINAEKSEIEDKEKDNYFIHAIERIELNTSKKMFPKSELVAWG
;
A
#
# COMPACT_ATOMS: atom_id res chain seq x y z
N MET A 1 0.16 10.51 7.41
CA MET A 1 0.14 10.59 5.95
C MET A 1 1.18 9.60 5.47
N LEU A 2 0.91 8.95 4.35
CA LEU A 2 1.87 8.07 3.70
C LEU A 2 1.81 8.29 2.20
N ILE A 3 2.87 7.88 1.51
CA ILE A 3 2.86 7.79 0.05
C ILE A 3 2.82 6.33 -0.38
N LEU A 4 1.88 6.02 -1.25
CA LEU A 4 1.86 4.77 -2.01
C LEU A 4 2.65 4.96 -3.29
N LYS A 5 3.46 3.97 -3.65
CA LYS A 5 4.15 3.90 -4.94
C LYS A 5 3.98 2.52 -5.54
N LEU A 6 3.56 2.48 -6.79
CA LEU A 6 3.55 1.27 -7.59
C LEU A 6 4.99 0.83 -7.83
N GLN A 7 5.35 -0.33 -7.28
CA GLN A 7 6.66 -0.94 -7.55
C GLN A 7 6.61 -1.72 -8.85
N GLU A 8 5.63 -2.61 -8.99
CA GLU A 8 5.51 -3.50 -10.13
C GLU A 8 4.06 -3.74 -10.47
N LYS A 9 3.77 -3.89 -11.76
CA LYS A 9 2.50 -4.38 -12.27
C LYS A 9 2.77 -5.31 -13.44
N ASN A 10 2.31 -6.55 -13.32
CA ASN A 10 2.30 -7.53 -14.41
C ASN A 10 0.85 -7.96 -14.69
N ASN A 11 0.64 -9.08 -15.39
CA ASN A 11 -0.71 -9.53 -15.76
C ASN A 11 -1.49 -10.17 -14.60
N GLN A 12 -0.81 -10.58 -13.52
CA GLN A 12 -1.41 -11.32 -12.41
C GLN A 12 -1.37 -10.54 -11.10
N THR A 13 -0.31 -9.76 -10.88
CA THR A 13 -0.06 -9.08 -9.62
C THR A 13 0.28 -7.61 -9.79
N VAL A 14 -0.09 -6.85 -8.76
CA VAL A 14 0.32 -5.48 -8.54
C VAL A 14 1.01 -5.41 -7.19
N ILE A 15 2.17 -4.78 -7.13
CA ILE A 15 2.95 -4.62 -5.92
C ILE A 15 3.06 -3.12 -5.62
N TYR A 16 2.60 -2.73 -4.43
CA TYR A 16 2.77 -1.39 -3.90
C TYR A 16 3.77 -1.38 -2.76
N LYS A 17 4.52 -0.28 -2.67
CA LYS A 17 5.22 0.12 -1.46
C LYS A 17 4.48 1.28 -0.81
N TYR A 18 4.37 1.25 0.51
CA TYR A 18 3.88 2.39 1.28
C TYR A 18 4.99 2.90 2.21
N TYR A 19 5.10 4.22 2.31
CA TYR A 19 6.13 4.90 3.10
C TYR A 19 5.46 5.80 4.15
N PRO A 20 5.50 5.42 5.44
CA PRO A 20 5.04 6.27 6.54
C PRO A 20 5.72 7.64 6.54
N ASN A 21 4.93 8.70 6.76
CA ASN A 21 5.39 10.09 6.79
C ASN A 21 6.22 10.48 5.55
N ASP A 22 5.92 9.85 4.43
CA ASP A 22 6.61 10.05 3.15
C ASP A 22 8.13 9.79 3.24
N ASN A 23 8.56 9.02 4.24
CA ASN A 23 9.96 8.75 4.51
C ASN A 23 10.44 7.53 3.70
N GLU A 24 11.14 7.80 2.60
CA GLU A 24 11.71 6.76 1.74
C GLU A 24 13.00 6.12 2.29
N ASN A 25 13.52 6.62 3.41
CA ASN A 25 14.78 6.14 4.00
C ASN A 25 14.60 4.97 5.00
N ILE A 26 13.37 4.60 5.33
CA ILE A 26 13.07 3.44 6.19
C ILE A 26 12.69 2.23 5.35
N LYS A 27 12.67 1.04 5.97
CA LYS A 27 12.06 -0.12 5.31
C LYS A 27 10.57 0.17 5.03
N PRO A 28 10.14 0.23 3.76
CA PRO A 28 8.74 0.44 3.42
C PRO A 28 7.93 -0.81 3.73
N GLY A 29 6.63 -0.63 3.92
CA GLY A 29 5.73 -1.78 3.85
C GLY A 29 5.39 -2.10 2.40
N VAL A 30 5.01 -3.35 2.14
CA VAL A 30 4.83 -3.90 0.80
C VAL A 30 3.48 -4.58 0.73
N ILE A 31 2.67 -4.27 -0.28
CA ILE A 31 1.31 -4.81 -0.42
C ILE A 31 1.17 -5.42 -1.81
N HIS A 32 0.79 -6.70 -1.85
CA HIS A 32 0.59 -7.47 -3.06
C HIS A 32 -0.90 -7.64 -3.32
N VAL A 33 -1.32 -7.27 -4.52
CA VAL A 33 -2.70 -7.36 -4.98
C VAL A 33 -2.75 -8.32 -6.16
N ASN A 34 -3.71 -9.24 -6.16
CA ASN A 34 -4.03 -10.05 -7.33
C ASN A 34 -4.98 -9.27 -8.25
N ILE A 35 -4.66 -9.17 -9.52
CA ILE A 35 -5.43 -8.39 -10.50
C ILE A 35 -6.77 -9.06 -10.82
N ASP A 36 -6.79 -10.40 -10.91
CA ASP A 36 -7.98 -11.14 -11.31
C ASP A 36 -9.05 -11.12 -10.21
N SER A 37 -8.64 -11.35 -8.96
CA SER A 37 -9.54 -11.34 -7.80
C SER A 37 -9.74 -9.95 -7.20
N LEU A 38 -8.91 -8.97 -7.56
CA LEU A 38 -8.91 -7.61 -7.00
C LEU A 38 -8.70 -7.60 -5.47
N GLN A 39 -8.05 -8.63 -4.92
CA GLN A 39 -7.82 -8.78 -3.48
C GLN A 39 -6.34 -8.66 -3.12
N ILE A 40 -6.08 -8.19 -1.90
CA ILE A 40 -4.76 -8.22 -1.30
C ILE A 40 -4.44 -9.66 -0.91
N ILE A 41 -3.33 -10.19 -1.43
CA ILE A 41 -2.89 -11.58 -1.21
C ILE A 41 -1.72 -11.69 -0.24
N ASN A 42 -0.96 -10.61 -0.06
CA ASN A 42 0.11 -10.53 0.93
C ASN A 42 0.33 -9.06 1.32
N ALA A 43 0.70 -8.83 2.57
CA ALA A 43 1.01 -7.51 3.06
C ALA A 43 2.08 -7.56 4.17
N GLU A 44 3.15 -6.80 3.97
CA GLU A 44 4.25 -6.64 4.89
C GLU A 44 4.25 -5.22 5.46
N LYS A 45 4.48 -5.14 6.76
CA LYS A 45 4.54 -3.89 7.50
C LYS A 45 5.85 -3.14 7.27
N SER A 46 5.76 -1.81 7.33
CA SER A 46 6.92 -0.92 7.37
C SER A 46 7.69 -1.03 8.68
N GLU A 47 8.87 -0.41 8.76
CA GLU A 47 9.69 -0.39 9.98
C GLU A 47 9.03 0.34 11.16
N ILE A 48 8.14 1.30 10.89
CA ILE A 48 7.59 2.23 11.91
C ILE A 48 6.26 1.73 12.50
N GLU A 49 5.81 0.51 12.15
CA GLU A 49 4.61 -0.04 12.78
C GLU A 49 4.93 -0.55 14.20
N ASP A 50 4.38 0.12 15.21
CA ASP A 50 4.37 -0.39 16.58
C ASP A 50 3.09 -1.21 16.80
N LYS A 51 3.17 -2.36 17.47
CA LYS A 51 2.08 -3.37 17.53
C LYS A 51 0.74 -2.84 18.05
N GLU A 52 0.75 -1.69 18.72
CA GLU A 52 -0.43 -1.03 19.26
C GLU A 52 -1.07 -0.02 18.29
N LYS A 53 -0.35 0.42 17.24
CA LYS A 53 -0.78 1.49 16.31
C LYS A 53 -0.24 1.24 14.89
N ASP A 54 -0.79 0.21 14.22
CA ASP A 54 -0.55 -0.09 12.79
C ASP A 54 -1.24 0.91 11.84
N ASN A 55 -1.28 2.20 12.21
CA ASN A 55 -2.11 3.19 11.52
C ASN A 55 -1.70 3.36 10.06
N TYR A 56 -0.40 3.37 9.75
CA TYR A 56 0.05 3.53 8.36
C TYR A 56 -0.29 2.29 7.54
N PHE A 57 -0.07 1.10 8.11
CA PHE A 57 -0.45 -0.15 7.47
C PHE A 57 -1.95 -0.20 7.14
N ILE A 58 -2.82 0.07 8.12
CA ILE A 58 -4.28 0.06 7.94
C ILE A 58 -4.69 1.05 6.84
N HIS A 59 -4.19 2.28 6.89
CA HIS A 59 -4.51 3.29 5.88
C HIS A 59 -4.01 2.92 4.47
N ALA A 60 -2.85 2.25 4.37
CA ALA A 60 -2.33 1.78 3.09
C ALA A 60 -3.22 0.68 2.50
N ILE A 61 -3.66 -0.27 3.33
CA ILE A 61 -4.59 -1.34 2.95
C ILE A 61 -5.92 -0.76 2.47
N GLU A 62 -6.57 0.08 3.28
CA GLU A 62 -7.86 0.69 2.94
C GLU A 62 -7.80 1.47 1.61
N ARG A 63 -6.72 2.24 1.41
CA ARG A 63 -6.55 2.97 0.15
C ARG A 63 -6.37 2.05 -1.05
N ILE A 64 -5.57 0.98 -0.90
CA ILE A 64 -5.37 0.01 -1.97
C ILE A 64 -6.66 -0.71 -2.31
N GLU A 65 -7.45 -1.11 -1.31
CA GLU A 65 -8.76 -1.74 -1.52
C GLU A 65 -9.73 -0.79 -2.25
N LEU A 66 -9.77 0.48 -1.84
CA LEU A 66 -10.58 1.50 -2.51
C LEU A 66 -10.18 1.69 -3.97
N ASN A 67 -8.89 1.76 -4.26
CA ASN A 67 -8.40 1.91 -5.64
C ASN A 67 -8.69 0.65 -6.47
N THR A 68 -8.42 -0.52 -5.89
CA THR A 68 -8.54 -1.80 -6.57
C THR A 68 -10.01 -2.14 -6.87
N SER A 69 -10.94 -1.82 -5.97
CA SER A 69 -12.39 -1.95 -6.21
C SER A 69 -12.88 -1.12 -7.39
N LYS A 70 -12.19 -0.01 -7.69
CA LYS A 70 -12.41 0.84 -8.88
C LYS A 70 -11.57 0.44 -10.10
N LYS A 71 -10.81 -0.66 -10.00
CA LYS A 71 -9.82 -1.11 -11.00
C LYS A 71 -8.77 -0.03 -11.33
N MET A 72 -8.47 0.82 -10.36
CA MET A 72 -7.47 1.88 -10.47
C MET A 72 -6.15 1.41 -9.88
N PHE A 73 -5.07 1.61 -10.63
CA PHE A 73 -3.72 1.24 -10.19
C PHE A 73 -2.75 2.44 -10.35
N PRO A 74 -2.90 3.48 -9.51
CA PRO A 74 -2.11 4.70 -9.64
C PRO A 74 -0.62 4.43 -9.43
N LYS A 75 0.24 5.11 -10.20
CA LYS A 75 1.70 4.97 -10.05
C LYS A 75 2.20 5.48 -8.70
N SER A 76 1.59 6.54 -8.19
CA SER A 76 1.85 7.06 -6.86
C SER A 76 0.63 7.81 -6.33
N GLU A 77 0.44 7.80 -5.03
CA GLU A 77 -0.67 8.49 -4.37
C GLU A 77 -0.27 8.93 -2.96
N LEU A 78 -0.56 10.19 -2.62
CA LEU A 78 -0.44 10.71 -1.27
C LEU A 78 -1.72 10.40 -0.50
N VAL A 79 -1.59 9.76 0.66
CA VAL A 79 -2.70 9.33 1.52
C VAL A 79 -2.62 10.12 2.83
N ALA A 80 -3.36 11.23 2.88
CA ALA A 80 -3.48 12.06 4.06
C ALA A 80 -4.31 11.38 5.17
N TRP A 81 -4.08 11.78 6.42
CA TRP A 81 -4.98 11.44 7.53
C TRP A 81 -6.30 12.21 7.33
N GLY A 82 -7.43 11.50 7.40
CA GLY A 82 -8.76 12.09 7.34
C GLY A 82 -9.21 12.63 8.69
#